data_AF-A0A7T5CDV4-F1
#
_entry.id   AF-A0A7T5CDV4-F1
#
_cell.length_a   1.000
_cell.length_b   1.000
_cell.length_c   1.000
_cell.angle_alpha   90.00
_cell.angle_beta   90.00
_cell.angle_gamma   90.00
#
_symmetry.space_group_name_H-M   'P 1'
#
loop_
_entity.id
_entity.type
_entity.pdbx_description
1 polymer ?
#
loop_
_entity_poly.entity_id
_entity_poly.type
_entity_poly.pdbx_seq_one_letter_code
_entity_poly.pdbx_strand_id
1 'polypeptide(L)'
;MLSFGTSLTNRNAAAVLREAAARVAQGEAQVDCSALGQVDSSAVAVMLALHRDASARGRTLSFVGVPQQLAALASLYGVDTLLALSPRNPASGPVQAVAGTEAEPAAESASASVAAPLEQAALHRH
;
A
#
# COMPACT_ATOMS: atom_id res chain seq x y z
N MET A 1 5.38 -20.10 -8.95
CA MET A 1 4.46 -19.06 -8.48
C MET A 1 3.70 -19.66 -7.31
N LEU A 2 3.75 -19.01 -6.14
CA LEU A 2 3.08 -19.50 -4.94
C LEU A 2 1.57 -19.26 -5.06
N SER A 3 0.73 -20.16 -4.54
CA SER A 3 -0.72 -19.93 -4.46
C SER A 3 -1.23 -20.16 -3.03
N PHE A 4 -2.16 -19.33 -2.57
CA PHE A 4 -2.75 -19.44 -1.22
C PHE A 4 -3.87 -20.49 -1.10
N GLY A 5 -4.19 -21.21 -2.17
CA GLY A 5 -5.33 -22.11 -2.22
C GLY A 5 -6.66 -21.37 -2.39
N THR A 6 -7.77 -22.01 -2.03
CA THR A 6 -9.12 -21.49 -2.28
C THR A 6 -9.71 -20.67 -1.14
N SER A 7 -9.06 -20.64 0.03
CA SER A 7 -9.55 -19.93 1.21
C SER A 7 -8.38 -19.47 2.08
N LEU A 8 -8.45 -18.25 2.59
CA LEU A 8 -7.48 -17.68 3.52
C LEU A 8 -8.23 -17.02 4.68
N THR A 9 -8.51 -17.83 5.70
CA THR A 9 -9.30 -17.45 6.88
C THR A 9 -8.48 -17.67 8.14
N ASN A 10 -8.96 -17.23 9.30
CA ASN A 10 -8.24 -17.43 10.56
C ASN A 10 -7.87 -18.91 10.82
N ARG A 11 -8.72 -19.86 10.37
CA ARG A 11 -8.52 -21.31 10.56
C ARG A 11 -7.26 -21.85 9.88
N ASN A 12 -6.90 -21.32 8.72
CA ASN A 12 -5.79 -21.83 7.91
C ASN A 12 -4.65 -20.81 7.71
N ALA A 13 -4.86 -19.55 8.07
CA ALA A 13 -3.89 -18.46 7.93
C ALA A 13 -2.50 -18.82 8.47
N ALA A 14 -2.43 -19.42 9.66
CA ALA A 14 -1.16 -19.79 10.27
C ALA A 14 -0.41 -20.90 9.51
N ALA A 15 -1.14 -21.86 8.93
CA ALA A 15 -0.53 -22.93 8.13
C ALA A 15 -0.03 -22.39 6.79
N VAL A 16 -0.88 -21.62 6.10
CA VAL A 16 -0.56 -20.99 4.82
C VAL A 16 0.63 -20.03 4.95
N LEU A 17 0.68 -19.23 6.02
CA LEU A 17 1.81 -18.32 6.28
C LEU A 17 3.14 -19.07 6.40
N ARG A 18 3.17 -20.18 7.14
CA ARG A 18 4.42 -20.97 7.32
C ARG A 18 4.90 -21.55 6.00
N GLU A 19 3.99 -22.11 5.21
CA GLU A 19 4.31 -22.67 3.90
C GLU A 19 4.80 -21.58 2.93
N ALA A 20 4.06 -20.48 2.84
CA ALA A 20 4.39 -19.34 2.03
C ALA A 20 5.75 -18.72 2.42
N ALA A 21 6.03 -18.56 3.72
CA ALA A 21 7.30 -18.01 4.19
C ALA A 21 8.49 -18.92 3.84
N ALA A 22 8.33 -20.24 3.93
CA ALA A 22 9.37 -21.19 3.53
C ALA A 22 9.68 -21.09 2.02
N ARG A 23 8.64 -20.93 1.20
CA ARG A 23 8.77 -20.78 -0.25
C ARG A 23 9.39 -19.43 -0.65
N VAL A 24 9.01 -18.36 0.04
CA VAL A 24 9.62 -17.03 -0.10
C VAL A 24 11.10 -17.07 0.28
N ALA A 25 11.46 -17.85 1.32
CA ALA A 25 12.86 -18.11 1.66
C ALA A 25 13.62 -18.78 0.50
N GLN A 26 12.98 -19.74 -0.18
CA GLN A 26 13.56 -20.44 -1.33
C GLN A 26 13.69 -19.58 -2.60
N GLY A 27 13.10 -18.38 -2.64
CA GLY A 27 13.25 -17.44 -3.75
C GLY A 27 11.95 -17.12 -4.49
N GLU A 28 10.81 -17.65 -4.05
CA GLU A 28 9.52 -17.27 -4.62
C GLU A 28 9.15 -15.84 -4.20
N ALA A 29 9.06 -14.93 -5.17
CA ALA A 29 8.76 -13.52 -4.96
C ALA A 29 7.35 -13.13 -5.42
N GLN A 30 6.54 -14.09 -5.88
CA GLN A 30 5.24 -13.84 -6.49
C GLN A 30 4.17 -14.79 -5.94
N VAL A 31 3.07 -14.23 -5.48
CA VAL A 31 1.97 -14.94 -4.84
C VAL A 31 0.65 -14.70 -5.57
N ASP A 32 0.06 -15.76 -6.09
CA ASP A 32 -1.25 -15.76 -6.72
C ASP A 32 -2.37 -15.88 -5.68
N CYS A 33 -3.25 -14.89 -5.73
CA CYS A 33 -4.45 -14.76 -4.91
C CYS A 33 -5.72 -15.05 -5.72
N SER A 34 -5.61 -15.34 -7.03
CA SER A 34 -6.76 -15.50 -7.94
C SER A 34 -7.71 -16.63 -7.51
N ALA A 35 -7.17 -17.68 -6.91
CA ALA A 35 -7.94 -18.83 -6.45
C ALA A 35 -8.71 -18.57 -5.15
N LEU A 36 -8.45 -17.47 -4.43
CA LEU A 36 -9.05 -17.19 -3.13
C LEU A 36 -10.53 -16.79 -3.27
N GLY A 37 -11.42 -17.70 -2.86
CA GLY A 37 -12.86 -17.47 -2.81
C GLY A 37 -13.40 -17.07 -1.44
N GLN A 38 -12.64 -17.32 -0.36
CA GLN A 38 -13.02 -16.97 1.01
C GLN A 38 -11.85 -16.27 1.71
N VAL A 39 -12.03 -15.01 2.08
CA VAL A 39 -10.99 -14.22 2.78
C VAL A 39 -11.59 -13.47 3.97
N ASP A 40 -10.82 -13.37 5.05
CA ASP A 40 -11.16 -12.60 6.25
C ASP A 40 -10.06 -11.57 6.59
N SER A 41 -10.20 -10.85 7.70
CA SER A 41 -9.15 -9.97 8.25
C SER A 41 -7.79 -10.69 8.46
N SER A 42 -7.80 -12.00 8.69
CA SER A 42 -6.58 -12.81 8.82
C SER A 42 -5.79 -12.92 7.50
N ALA A 43 -6.44 -12.79 6.34
CA ALA A 43 -5.77 -12.78 5.04
C ALA A 43 -4.81 -11.60 4.91
N VAL A 44 -5.28 -10.41 5.32
CA VAL A 44 -4.48 -9.17 5.33
C VAL A 44 -3.27 -9.32 6.26
N ALA A 45 -3.46 -9.92 7.44
CA ALA A 45 -2.37 -10.20 8.37
C ALA A 45 -1.31 -11.15 7.79
N VAL A 46 -1.72 -12.17 7.04
CA VAL A 46 -0.79 -13.10 6.34
C VAL A 46 0.01 -12.37 5.27
N MET A 47 -0.64 -11.54 4.44
CA MET A 47 0.05 -10.76 3.40
C MET A 47 1.11 -9.82 4.01
N LEU A 48 0.77 -9.13 5.10
CA LEU A 48 1.69 -8.26 5.83
C LEU A 48 2.87 -9.03 6.44
N ALA A 49 2.60 -10.19 7.05
CA ALA A 49 3.64 -11.02 7.64
C ALA A 49 4.63 -11.51 6.58
N LEU A 50 4.15 -11.90 5.40
CA LEU A 50 4.98 -12.30 4.27
C LEU A 50 5.78 -11.13 3.69
N HIS A 51 5.12 -9.98 3.48
CA HIS A 51 5.80 -8.77 3.02
C HIS A 51 6.95 -8.41 3.97
N ARG A 52 6.71 -8.40 5.29
CA ARG A 52 7.74 -8.14 6.30
C ARG A 52 8.89 -9.15 6.25
N ASP A 53 8.61 -10.44 6.09
CA ASP A 53 9.65 -11.48 6.00
C ASP A 53 10.51 -11.32 4.73
N ALA A 54 9.90 -10.99 3.60
CA ALA A 54 10.61 -10.70 2.37
C ALA A 54 11.45 -9.41 2.49
N SER A 55 10.88 -8.33 3.01
CA SER A 55 11.59 -7.06 3.23
C SER A 55 12.76 -7.20 4.19
N ALA A 56 12.62 -7.99 5.26
CA ALA A 56 13.71 -8.29 6.19
C ALA A 56 14.89 -9.01 5.51
N ARG A 57 14.65 -9.66 4.38
CA ARG A 57 15.64 -10.33 3.54
C ARG A 57 16.05 -9.51 2.31
N GLY A 58 15.59 -8.26 2.18
CA GLY A 58 15.85 -7.40 1.03
C GLY A 58 15.17 -7.86 -0.26
N ARG A 59 14.09 -8.64 -0.17
CA ARG A 59 13.31 -9.12 -1.31
C ARG A 59 11.97 -8.39 -1.39
N THR A 60 11.50 -8.16 -2.62
CA THR A 60 10.17 -7.60 -2.87
C THR A 60 9.20 -8.73 -3.20
N LEU A 61 8.07 -8.77 -2.50
CA LEU A 61 6.99 -9.72 -2.73
C LEU A 61 5.87 -9.06 -3.54
N SER A 62 5.44 -9.71 -4.61
CA SER A 62 4.36 -9.24 -5.49
C SER A 62 3.14 -10.14 -5.38
N PHE A 63 1.98 -9.54 -5.12
CA PHE A 63 0.70 -10.25 -5.10
C PHE A 63 -0.02 -10.07 -6.43
N VAL A 64 -0.53 -11.17 -7.00
CA VAL A 64 -1.20 -11.20 -8.30
C VAL A 64 -2.62 -11.72 -8.13
N GLY A 65 -3.55 -11.22 -8.94
CA GLY A 65 -4.92 -11.70 -8.95
C GLY A 65 -5.65 -11.51 -7.61
N VAL A 66 -5.36 -10.41 -6.92
CA VAL A 66 -5.98 -10.11 -5.63
C VAL A 66 -7.48 -9.89 -5.82
N PRO A 67 -8.35 -10.68 -5.16
CA PRO A 67 -9.79 -10.53 -5.30
C PRO A 67 -10.26 -9.20 -4.70
N GLN A 68 -11.30 -8.62 -5.27
CA GLN A 68 -11.82 -7.31 -4.86
C GLN A 68 -12.18 -7.25 -3.36
N GLN A 69 -12.67 -8.36 -2.80
CA GLN A 69 -12.97 -8.47 -1.37
C GLN A 69 -11.70 -8.29 -0.51
N LEU A 70 -10.58 -8.86 -0.91
CA LEU A 70 -9.30 -8.74 -0.19
C LEU A 70 -8.71 -7.34 -0.35
N ALA A 71 -8.83 -6.74 -1.54
CA ALA A 71 -8.42 -5.36 -1.78
C ALA A 71 -9.23 -4.37 -0.92
N ALA A 72 -10.54 -4.56 -0.80
CA ALA A 72 -11.40 -3.76 0.07
C ALA A 72 -10.99 -3.86 1.54
N LEU A 73 -10.70 -5.08 2.03
CA LEU A 73 -10.17 -5.28 3.38
C LEU A 73 -8.84 -4.57 3.56
N ALA A 74 -7.88 -4.74 2.65
CA ALA A 74 -6.57 -4.09 2.73
C ALA A 74 -6.69 -2.56 2.78
N SER A 75 -7.62 -1.97 2.01
CA SER A 75 -7.89 -0.53 2.02
C SER A 75 -8.53 -0.06 3.32
N LEU A 76 -9.48 -0.83 3.88
CA LEU A 76 -10.07 -0.54 5.21
C LEU A 76 -9.02 -0.55 6.33
N TYR A 77 -8.02 -1.42 6.23
CA TYR A 77 -6.91 -1.49 7.18
C TYR A 77 -5.78 -0.51 6.85
N GLY A 78 -5.86 0.23 5.73
CA GLY A 78 -4.84 1.20 5.30
C GLY A 78 -3.50 0.60 4.88
N VAL A 79 -3.50 -0.67 4.45
CA VAL A 79 -2.27 -1.42 4.10
C VAL A 79 -2.15 -1.75 2.61
N ASP A 80 -3.08 -1.27 1.78
CA ASP A 80 -3.04 -1.47 0.33
C ASP A 80 -1.81 -0.82 -0.33
N THR A 81 -1.37 0.34 0.18
CA THR A 81 -0.19 1.06 -0.32
C THR A 81 1.11 0.35 0.06
N LEU A 82 1.18 -0.20 1.29
CA LEU A 82 2.33 -0.95 1.80
C LEU A 82 2.52 -2.27 1.03
N LEU A 83 1.42 -2.96 0.74
CA LEU A 83 1.43 -4.20 -0.02
C LEU A 83 1.48 -3.96 -1.55
N ALA A 84 1.59 -2.70 -1.99
CA ALA A 84 1.54 -2.27 -3.39
C ALA A 84 0.34 -2.85 -4.16
N LEU A 85 -0.77 -3.08 -3.45
CA LEU A 85 -2.05 -3.56 -3.99
C LEU A 85 -2.85 -2.44 -4.65
N SER A 86 -2.42 -1.20 -4.42
CA SER A 86 -3.02 -0.03 -5.05
C SER A 86 -2.81 -0.11 -6.57
N PRO A 87 -3.88 -0.12 -7.40
CA PRO A 87 -3.72 0.21 -8.80
C PRO A 87 -3.08 1.60 -8.84
N ARG A 88 -1.93 1.71 -9.52
CA ARG A 88 -1.14 2.95 -9.61
C ARG A 88 -2.07 4.14 -9.95
N ASN A 89 -2.39 4.95 -8.95
CA ASN A 89 -3.10 6.21 -9.15
C ASN A 89 -2.09 7.24 -9.69
N PRO A 90 -2.21 7.73 -10.94
CA PRO A 90 -1.20 8.59 -11.57
C PRO A 90 -1.11 10.01 -10.98
N ALA A 91 -1.84 10.34 -9.91
CA ALA A 91 -1.93 11.71 -9.37
C ALA A 91 -1.13 11.99 -8.08
N SER A 92 -0.31 11.06 -7.59
CA SER A 92 0.55 11.33 -6.42
C SER A 92 2.01 11.35 -6.83
N GLY A 93 2.50 12.57 -7.08
CA GLY A 93 3.90 12.89 -7.33
C GLY A 93 4.82 12.62 -6.13
N PRO A 94 6.14 12.76 -6.33
CA PRO A 94 7.15 12.21 -5.44
C PRO A 94 7.15 12.89 -4.07
N VAL A 95 7.19 12.08 -3.02
CA VAL A 95 7.63 12.50 -1.69
C VAL A 95 9.09 12.94 -1.81
N GLN A 96 9.29 14.26 -1.90
CA GLN A 96 10.60 14.88 -2.00
C GLN A 96 11.13 15.13 -0.59
N ALA A 97 12.05 14.27 -0.15
CA ALA A 97 12.96 14.54 0.94
C ALA A 97 14.36 14.12 0.49
N VAL A 98 15.24 15.09 0.16
CA VAL A 98 16.46 15.42 0.91
C VAL A 98 17.32 16.50 0.21
N ALA A 99 17.67 17.53 0.98
CA ALA A 99 18.95 18.24 1.07
C ALA A 99 19.62 18.89 -0.18
N GLY A 100 19.54 20.24 -0.22
CA GLY A 100 20.69 21.16 -0.15
C GLY A 100 21.78 21.16 -1.24
N THR A 101 21.82 22.22 -2.06
CA THR A 101 22.92 23.21 -2.15
C THR A 101 22.66 24.16 -3.32
N GLU A 102 22.33 25.40 -2.98
CA GLU A 102 22.70 26.69 -3.58
C GLU A 102 23.16 26.74 -5.06
N ALA A 103 22.42 27.49 -5.89
CA ALA A 103 22.90 28.74 -6.51
C ALA A 103 21.86 29.32 -7.50
N GLU A 104 21.26 30.46 -7.10
CA GLU A 104 20.70 31.53 -7.96
C GLU A 104 21.75 32.03 -8.98
N PRO A 105 21.49 32.94 -9.95
CA PRO A 105 20.24 33.66 -10.28
C PRO A 105 19.96 33.81 -11.80
N ALA A 106 18.78 34.34 -12.16
CA ALA A 106 18.62 35.48 -13.08
C ALA A 106 17.21 35.54 -13.67
N ALA A 107 16.51 36.62 -13.30
CA ALA A 107 15.68 37.46 -14.17
C ALA A 107 14.41 36.80 -14.76
N GLU A 108 13.22 37.39 -14.73
CA GLU A 108 12.87 38.78 -14.56
C GLU A 108 11.34 38.85 -14.37
N SER A 109 10.93 39.67 -13.42
CA SER A 109 9.81 40.62 -13.47
C SER A 109 8.35 40.21 -13.73
N ALA A 110 7.55 40.83 -12.83
CA ALA A 110 6.21 41.39 -12.98
C ALA A 110 5.03 40.42 -12.74
N SER A 111 4.42 40.48 -11.55
CA SER A 111 3.34 41.43 -11.12
C SER A 111 1.98 40.96 -11.66
N ALA A 112 0.96 40.63 -10.86
CA ALA A 112 0.38 41.33 -9.71
C ALA A 112 -0.15 40.29 -8.69
N SER A 113 0.07 40.42 -7.38
CA SER A 113 -0.44 41.44 -6.43
C SER A 113 -1.92 41.26 -6.05
N VAL A 114 -2.11 40.65 -4.86
CA VAL A 114 -2.95 41.13 -3.71
C VAL A 114 -4.49 40.99 -3.88
N ALA A 115 -5.30 40.55 -2.91
CA ALA A 115 -5.16 40.34 -1.46
C ALA A 115 -6.09 39.22 -0.97
N ALA A 116 -5.73 38.66 0.18
CA ALA A 116 -6.54 37.78 1.00
C ALA A 116 -7.54 38.57 1.90
N PRO A 117 -7.89 38.14 3.12
CA PRO A 117 -9.09 37.37 3.44
C PRO A 117 -9.96 38.06 4.51
N LEU A 118 -11.26 37.75 4.61
CA LEU A 118 -12.08 38.00 5.80
C LEU A 118 -13.08 36.84 5.89
N GLU A 119 -12.83 35.82 6.70
CA GLU A 119 -13.04 35.78 8.14
C GLU A 119 -14.54 35.77 8.51
N GLN A 120 -14.95 34.59 8.98
CA GLN A 120 -15.97 34.31 10.00
C GLN A 120 -17.19 35.24 10.12
N ALA A 121 -18.38 34.63 10.03
CA ALA A 121 -19.34 34.53 11.15
C ALA A 121 -20.78 34.40 10.64
N ALA A 122 -21.40 33.23 10.87
CA ALA A 122 -22.84 33.07 11.16
C ALA A 122 -23.10 31.57 11.39
N LEU A 123 -22.88 31.09 12.61
CA LEU A 123 -23.92 30.94 13.64
C LEU A 123 -24.92 29.81 13.36
N HIS A 124 -24.76 28.74 14.16
CA HIS A 124 -25.80 28.10 14.97
C HIS A 124 -27.23 28.06 14.39
N ARG A 125 -27.71 26.85 14.10
CA ARG A 125 -28.94 26.42 14.77
C ARG A 125 -29.10 24.90 14.86
N HIS A 126 -29.41 24.50 16.09
CA HIS A 126 -30.17 23.30 16.45
C HIS A 126 -31.50 23.21 15.70
#